data_AF-A0AAD5S9U5-F1
#
_entry.id   AF-A0AAD5S9U5-F1
#
_cell.length_a   1.000
_cell.length_b   1.000
_cell.length_c   1.000
_cell.angle_alpha   90.00
_cell.angle_beta   90.00
_cell.angle_gamma   90.00
#
_symmetry.space_group_name_H-M   'P 1'
#
loop_
_entity.id
_entity.type
_entity.pdbx_description
1 polymer ?
#
loop_
_entity_poly.entity_id
_entity_poly.type
_entity_poly.pdbx_seq_one_letter_code
_entity_poly.pdbx_strand_id
1 'polypeptide(L)'
;MTSQFRAKTFDPILITGQIVSLQSLHYVSASFIILVLELLTGAPVTLNHVLYYSEIRTDTVLGWGLFFAYLVNAALGAYYLLLLVQRAKLCLDFALTLTFFHILTTSLYSRTIPTSFFWWLLNVGTTAITALGGEYLCMQREMEPINLTGYKKRQASTVGADSLELQRLNDETEIS
;
A
#
# COMPACT_ATOMS: atom_id res chain seq x y z
N MET A 1 10.02 -3.99 -38.60
CA MET A 1 10.08 -3.35 -37.26
C MET A 1 8.99 -3.95 -36.40
N THR A 2 9.26 -5.12 -35.82
CA THR A 2 8.34 -5.81 -34.91
C THR A 2 8.36 -5.10 -33.57
N SER A 3 7.27 -4.39 -33.25
CA SER A 3 7.02 -3.89 -31.91
C SER A 3 7.03 -5.09 -30.97
N GLN A 4 8.12 -5.27 -30.23
CA GLN A 4 8.20 -6.20 -29.13
C GLN A 4 7.34 -5.60 -28.01
N PHE A 5 6.03 -5.81 -28.10
CA PHE A 5 5.16 -5.71 -26.94
C PHE A 5 5.73 -6.69 -25.92
N ARG A 6 6.46 -6.15 -24.94
CA ARG A 6 6.87 -6.88 -23.75
C ARG A 6 5.58 -7.40 -23.13
N ALA A 7 5.20 -8.64 -23.47
CA ALA A 7 4.22 -9.38 -22.74
C ALA A 7 4.64 -9.24 -21.28
N LYS A 8 3.81 -8.59 -20.47
CA LYS A 8 4.01 -8.54 -19.04
C LYS A 8 3.85 -9.99 -18.60
N THR A 9 4.94 -10.78 -18.62
CA THR A 9 4.93 -12.18 -18.21
C THR A 9 4.30 -12.17 -16.83
N PHE A 10 3.11 -12.74 -16.72
CA PHE A 10 2.41 -12.82 -15.48
C PHE A 10 3.27 -13.72 -14.59
N ASP A 11 4.01 -13.12 -13.67
CA ASP A 11 4.85 -13.82 -12.70
C ASP A 11 4.04 -13.98 -11.41
N PRO A 12 3.23 -15.07 -11.30
CA PRO A 12 2.33 -15.28 -10.16
C PRO A 12 3.08 -15.34 -8.82
N ILE A 13 4.36 -15.73 -8.87
CA ILE A 13 5.23 -15.83 -7.69
C ILE A 13 5.47 -14.43 -7.08
N LEU A 14 5.68 -13.40 -7.90
CA LEU A 14 5.91 -12.05 -7.42
C LEU A 14 4.64 -11.46 -6.80
N ILE A 15 3.48 -11.70 -7.43
CA ILE A 15 2.18 -11.26 -6.91
C ILE A 15 1.88 -11.97 -5.59
N THR A 16 2.09 -13.29 -5.53
CA THR A 16 1.88 -14.06 -4.29
C THR A 16 2.83 -13.59 -3.18
N GLY A 17 4.09 -13.30 -3.49
CA GLY A 17 5.05 -12.73 -2.56
C GLY A 17 4.63 -11.36 -2.02
N GLN A 18 4.07 -10.50 -2.88
CA GLN A 18 3.50 -9.20 -2.49
C GLN A 18 2.28 -9.35 -1.57
N ILE A 19 1.40 -10.33 -1.84
CA ILE A 19 0.28 -10.66 -0.94
C ILE A 19 0.85 -11.07 0.41
N VAL A 20 1.73 -12.07 0.45
CA VAL A 20 2.27 -12.62 1.71
C VAL A 20 3.01 -11.56 2.53
N SER A 21 3.79 -10.69 1.90
CA SER A 21 4.49 -9.61 2.61
C SER A 21 3.54 -8.54 3.15
N LEU A 22 2.49 -8.20 2.41
CA LEU A 22 1.46 -7.27 2.87
C LEU A 22 0.70 -7.85 4.06
N GLN A 23 0.35 -9.14 4.00
CA GLN A 23 -0.31 -9.85 5.11
C GLN A 23 0.58 -9.83 6.36
N SER A 24 1.86 -10.22 6.24
CA SER A 24 2.76 -10.28 7.40
C SER A 24 2.99 -8.91 8.04
N LEU A 25 3.18 -7.86 7.23
CA LEU A 25 3.32 -6.49 7.73
C LEU A 25 2.06 -6.03 8.45
N HIS A 26 0.87 -6.31 7.89
CA HIS A 26 -0.40 -5.93 8.50
C HIS A 26 -0.64 -6.61 9.86
N TYR A 27 -0.31 -7.89 10.00
CA TYR A 27 -0.44 -8.60 11.27
C TYR A 27 0.60 -8.15 12.31
N VAL A 28 1.83 -7.86 11.88
CA VAL A 28 2.88 -7.33 12.77
C VAL A 28 2.53 -5.93 13.25
N SER A 29 2.05 -5.04 12.36
CA SER A 29 1.64 -3.69 12.74
C SER A 29 0.44 -3.69 13.66
N ALA A 30 -0.57 -4.54 13.38
CA ALA A 30 -1.73 -4.70 14.25
C ALA A 30 -1.31 -5.17 15.65
N SER A 31 -0.47 -6.20 15.73
CA SER A 31 0.03 -6.74 17.00
C SER A 31 0.81 -5.69 17.80
N PHE A 32 1.64 -4.90 17.13
CA PHE A 32 2.42 -3.84 17.76
C PHE A 32 1.51 -2.72 18.31
N ILE A 33 0.54 -2.25 17.52
CA ILE A 33 -0.39 -1.20 17.95
C ILE A 33 -1.22 -1.68 19.15
N ILE A 34 -1.73 -2.90 19.10
CA ILE A 34 -2.53 -3.48 20.19
C ILE A 34 -1.68 -3.64 21.45
N LEU A 35 -0.43 -4.11 21.33
CA LEU A 35 0.50 -4.22 22.45
C LEU A 35 0.75 -2.86 23.10
N VAL A 36 0.98 -1.80 22.32
CA VAL A 36 1.17 -0.44 22.83
C VAL A 36 -0.10 0.04 23.56
N LEU A 37 -1.27 -0.21 23.00
CA LEU A 37 -2.55 0.15 23.62
C LEU A 37 -2.76 -0.57 24.96
N GLU A 38 -2.43 -1.86 25.04
CA GLU A 38 -2.52 -2.66 26.26
C GLU A 38 -1.56 -2.15 27.34
N LEU A 39 -0.32 -1.84 26.96
CA LEU A 39 0.67 -1.24 27.86
C LEU A 39 0.21 0.12 28.39
N LEU A 40 -0.39 0.96 27.54
CA LEU A 40 -0.91 2.27 27.94
C LEU A 40 -2.12 2.17 28.86
N THR A 41 -2.96 1.15 28.68
CA THR A 41 -4.19 0.97 29.48
C THR A 41 -3.96 0.13 30.74
N GLY A 42 -2.78 -0.49 30.89
CA GLY A 42 -2.46 -1.37 32.02
C GLY A 42 -3.26 -2.67 32.04
N ALA A 43 -3.79 -3.09 30.89
CA ALA A 43 -4.57 -4.31 30.74
C ALA A 43 -3.63 -5.55 30.73
N PRO A 44 -4.11 -6.74 31.14
CA PRO A 44 -3.30 -7.94 31.09
C PRO A 44 -2.95 -8.30 29.64
N VAL A 45 -1.66 -8.20 29.31
CA VAL A 45 -1.11 -8.50 27.98
C VAL A 45 -1.34 -9.99 27.70
N THR A 46 -2.39 -10.27 26.95
CA THR A 46 -2.80 -11.63 26.61
C THR A 46 -3.04 -11.71 25.11
N LEU A 47 -2.44 -12.70 24.45
CA LEU A 47 -2.59 -12.93 23.01
C LEU A 47 -4.06 -13.10 22.57
N ASN A 48 -4.95 -13.36 23.53
CA ASN A 48 -6.39 -13.40 23.35
C ASN A 48 -6.97 -12.03 22.97
N HIS A 49 -6.40 -10.88 23.31
CA HIS A 49 -6.96 -9.58 22.87
C HIS A 49 -6.63 -9.26 21.40
N VAL A 50 -5.54 -9.81 20.87
CA VAL A 50 -5.19 -9.71 19.44
C VAL A 50 -6.07 -10.62 18.57
N LEU A 51 -6.55 -11.75 19.12
CA LEU A 51 -7.24 -12.80 18.36
C LEU A 51 -8.72 -13.04 18.76
N TYR A 52 -9.18 -12.56 19.92
CA TYR A 52 -10.52 -12.83 20.45
C TYR A 52 -11.43 -11.59 20.31
N TYR A 53 -12.42 -11.75 19.44
CA TYR A 53 -13.43 -10.78 19.03
C TYR A 53 -14.48 -10.40 20.12
N SER A 54 -14.55 -11.13 21.23
CA SER A 54 -15.65 -11.00 22.20
C SER A 54 -15.60 -9.75 23.12
N GLU A 55 -14.60 -8.88 22.99
CA GLU A 55 -14.43 -7.65 23.80
C GLU A 55 -14.63 -6.36 22.97
N ILE A 56 -15.12 -6.42 21.73
CA ILE A 56 -15.70 -5.23 21.08
C ILE A 56 -17.10 -5.03 21.64
N ARG A 57 -17.15 -4.77 22.94
CA ARG A 57 -18.32 -4.27 23.63
C ARG A 57 -18.12 -2.76 23.70
N THR A 58 -19.03 -2.00 23.11
CA THR A 58 -19.03 -0.52 23.06
C THR A 58 -19.03 0.17 24.43
N ASP A 59 -19.11 -0.64 25.47
CA ASP A 59 -19.38 -0.27 26.84
C ASP A 59 -18.07 -0.10 27.64
N THR A 60 -16.92 -0.47 27.05
CA THR A 60 -15.59 -0.35 27.66
C THR A 60 -14.71 0.63 26.90
N VAL A 61 -13.89 1.40 27.63
CA VAL A 61 -12.89 2.33 27.06
C VAL A 61 -11.88 1.57 26.20
N LEU A 62 -11.59 0.32 26.55
CA LEU A 62 -10.75 -0.59 25.77
C LEU A 62 -11.33 -0.87 24.38
N GLY A 63 -12.64 -1.08 24.25
CA GLY A 63 -13.30 -1.30 22.96
C GLY A 63 -13.15 -0.12 22.00
N TRP A 64 -13.28 1.11 22.52
CA TRP A 64 -13.01 2.33 21.75
C TRP A 64 -11.53 2.49 21.40
N GLY A 65 -10.63 2.18 22.32
CA GLY A 65 -9.18 2.16 22.06
C GLY A 65 -8.82 1.19 20.92
N LEU A 66 -9.40 0.00 20.93
CA LEU A 66 -9.23 -0.99 19.86
C LEU A 66 -9.79 -0.50 18.54
N PHE A 67 -10.96 0.16 18.54
CA PHE A 67 -11.52 0.77 17.33
C PHE A 67 -10.54 1.77 16.69
N PHE A 68 -9.98 2.69 17.47
CA PHE A 68 -8.98 3.63 16.96
C PHE A 68 -7.68 2.95 16.55
N ALA A 69 -7.23 1.93 17.26
CA ALA A 69 -6.06 1.14 16.89
C ALA A 69 -6.25 0.47 15.51
N TYR A 70 -7.42 -0.12 15.25
CA TYR A 70 -7.74 -0.69 13.94
C TYR A 70 -7.82 0.38 12.84
N LEU A 71 -8.28 1.59 13.16
CA LEU A 71 -8.31 2.71 12.21
C LEU A 71 -6.89 3.18 11.83
N VAL A 72 -5.99 3.28 12.82
CA VAL A 72 -4.57 3.57 12.58
C VAL A 72 -3.93 2.45 11.76
N ASN A 73 -4.23 1.19 12.09
CA ASN A 73 -3.73 0.04 11.33
C ASN A 73 -4.25 0.03 9.88
N ALA A 74 -5.48 0.48 9.63
CA ALA A 74 -6.03 0.64 8.28
C ALA A 74 -5.29 1.71 7.47
N ALA A 75 -4.91 2.82 8.11
CA ALA A 75 -4.09 3.86 7.48
C ALA A 75 -2.67 3.37 7.15
N LEU A 76 -2.04 2.60 8.05
CA LEU A 76 -0.77 1.92 7.74
C LEU A 76 -0.93 0.91 6.60
N GLY A 77 -2.05 0.18 6.56
CA GLY A 77 -2.39 -0.72 5.45
C GLY A 77 -2.44 0.01 4.11
N ALA A 78 -3.08 1.19 4.05
CA ALA A 78 -3.09 2.04 2.86
C ALA A 78 -1.66 2.45 2.42
N TYR A 79 -0.79 2.77 3.39
CA TYR A 79 0.61 3.10 3.12
C TYR A 79 1.41 1.89 2.60
N TYR A 80 1.21 0.69 3.16
CA TYR A 80 1.86 -0.52 2.67
C TYR A 80 1.44 -0.88 1.24
N LEU A 81 0.16 -0.68 0.90
CA LEU A 81 -0.35 -0.85 -0.47
C LEU A 81 0.35 0.11 -1.45
N LEU A 82 0.60 1.35 -1.01
CA LEU A 82 1.33 2.32 -1.80
C LEU A 82 2.76 1.85 -2.11
N LEU A 83 3.48 1.35 -1.09
CA LEU A 83 4.87 0.90 -1.24
C LEU A 83 5.00 -0.36 -2.11
N LEU A 84 4.06 -1.30 -2.01
CA LEU A 84 4.14 -2.60 -2.68
C LEU A 84 3.49 -2.63 -4.07
N VAL A 85 2.30 -2.05 -4.23
CA VAL A 85 1.43 -2.30 -5.39
C VAL A 85 1.63 -1.25 -6.49
N GLN A 86 1.94 0.01 -6.15
CA GLN A 86 2.17 1.16 -7.07
C GLN A 86 1.08 1.42 -8.14
N ARG A 87 0.08 0.55 -8.30
CA ARG A 87 -1.00 0.62 -9.29
C ARG A 87 -2.35 0.60 -8.58
N ALA A 88 -3.13 1.68 -8.75
CA ALA A 88 -4.44 1.84 -8.12
C ALA A 88 -5.44 0.72 -8.47
N LYS A 89 -5.44 0.24 -9.73
CA LYS A 89 -6.44 -0.74 -10.21
C LYS A 89 -6.41 -2.12 -9.51
N LEU A 90 -5.32 -2.45 -8.82
CA LEU A 90 -5.15 -3.73 -8.14
C LEU A 90 -5.30 -3.60 -6.61
N CYS A 91 -5.33 -2.36 -6.10
CA CYS A 91 -5.36 -2.04 -4.68
C CYS A 91 -6.60 -2.61 -3.98
N LEU A 92 -7.76 -2.49 -4.63
CA LEU A 92 -9.03 -3.01 -4.12
C LEU A 92 -8.99 -4.54 -3.95
N ASP A 93 -8.42 -5.28 -4.90
CA ASP A 93 -8.30 -6.74 -4.81
C ASP A 93 -7.42 -7.14 -3.61
N PHE A 94 -6.29 -6.47 -3.40
CA PHE A 94 -5.43 -6.74 -2.22
C PHE A 94 -6.12 -6.39 -0.90
N ALA A 95 -6.83 -5.26 -0.83
CA ALA A 95 -7.59 -4.88 0.35
C ALA A 95 -8.68 -5.91 0.68
N LEU A 96 -9.41 -6.39 -0.33
CA LEU A 96 -10.40 -7.47 -0.15
C LEU A 96 -9.76 -8.77 0.33
N THR A 97 -8.57 -9.13 -0.17
CA THR A 97 -7.88 -10.34 0.33
C THR A 97 -7.46 -10.21 1.80
N LEU A 98 -6.96 -9.04 2.24
CA LEU A 98 -6.66 -8.76 3.65
C LEU A 98 -7.90 -8.95 4.52
N THR A 99 -9.02 -8.36 4.13
CA THR A 99 -10.27 -8.48 4.88
C THR A 99 -10.80 -9.91 4.89
N PHE A 100 -10.69 -10.62 3.78
CA PHE A 100 -11.08 -12.04 3.71
C PHE A 100 -10.27 -12.90 4.68
N PHE A 101 -8.94 -12.74 4.75
CA PHE A 101 -8.11 -13.46 5.70
C PHE A 101 -8.40 -13.07 7.15
N HIS A 102 -8.70 -11.80 7.41
CA HIS A 102 -9.09 -11.33 8.74
C HIS A 102 -10.42 -11.96 9.18
N ILE A 103 -11.43 -11.98 8.31
CA ILE A 103 -12.72 -12.65 8.54
C ILE A 103 -12.53 -14.16 8.74
N LEU A 104 -11.67 -14.80 7.93
CA LEU A 104 -11.39 -16.23 8.04
C LEU A 104 -10.71 -16.57 9.37
N THR A 105 -9.69 -15.81 9.76
CA THR A 105 -8.96 -16.01 11.02
C THR A 105 -9.89 -15.84 12.21
N THR A 106 -10.70 -14.78 12.21
CA THR A 106 -11.68 -14.51 13.27
C THR A 106 -12.78 -15.59 13.32
N SER A 107 -13.30 -16.02 12.15
CA SER A 107 -14.32 -17.08 12.07
C SER A 107 -13.80 -18.45 12.51
N LEU A 108 -12.58 -18.83 12.12
CA LEU A 108 -11.95 -20.10 12.52
C LEU A 108 -11.67 -20.14 14.02
N TYR A 109 -11.27 -19.01 14.61
CA TYR A 109 -10.94 -18.92 16.02
C TYR A 109 -12.19 -18.93 16.92
N SER A 110 -13.25 -18.21 16.55
CA SER A 110 -14.49 -18.14 17.34
C SER A 110 -15.43 -19.35 17.14
N ARG A 111 -15.19 -20.23 16.16
CA ARG A 111 -16.05 -21.37 15.75
C ARG A 111 -17.53 -21.03 15.55
N THR A 112 -17.83 -19.74 15.46
CA THR A 112 -19.14 -19.14 15.30
C THR A 112 -18.96 -17.98 14.32
N ILE A 113 -19.94 -17.80 13.42
CA ILE A 113 -19.87 -16.69 12.46
C ILE A 113 -20.19 -15.40 13.23
N PRO A 114 -19.33 -14.36 13.18
CA PRO A 114 -19.57 -13.11 13.88
C PRO A 114 -20.84 -12.42 13.34
N THR A 115 -21.87 -12.32 14.19
CA THR A 115 -23.17 -11.73 13.84
C THR A 115 -23.32 -10.27 14.28
N SER A 116 -22.34 -9.69 14.98
CA SER A 116 -22.47 -8.31 15.49
C SER A 116 -22.31 -7.29 14.36
N PHE A 117 -23.31 -6.42 14.20
CA PHE A 117 -23.33 -5.38 13.18
C PHE A 117 -22.14 -4.41 13.28
N PHE A 118 -21.73 -4.04 14.50
CA PHE A 118 -20.63 -3.10 14.71
C PHE A 118 -19.28 -3.65 14.22
N TRP A 119 -19.09 -4.96 14.30
CA TRP A 119 -17.90 -5.62 13.79
C TRP A 119 -17.81 -5.58 12.27
N TRP A 120 -18.95 -5.83 11.61
CA TRP A 120 -19.06 -5.69 10.16
C TRP A 120 -18.80 -4.24 9.75
N LEU A 121 -19.35 -3.26 10.47
CA LEU A 121 -19.09 -1.85 10.21
C LEU A 121 -17.61 -1.50 10.35
N LEU A 122 -16.94 -1.98 11.40
CA LEU A 122 -15.50 -1.79 11.61
C LEU A 122 -14.71 -2.40 10.45
N ASN A 123 -14.98 -3.66 10.10
CA ASN A 123 -14.28 -4.35 9.01
C ASN A 123 -14.50 -3.68 7.65
N VAL A 124 -15.74 -3.31 7.32
CA VAL A 124 -16.04 -2.60 6.08
C VAL A 124 -15.39 -1.21 6.08
N GLY A 125 -15.41 -0.52 7.21
CA GLY A 125 -14.78 0.80 7.37
C GLY A 125 -13.27 0.75 7.19
N THR A 126 -12.58 -0.18 7.85
CA THR A 126 -11.13 -0.36 7.71
C THR A 126 -10.76 -0.77 6.29
N THR A 127 -11.54 -1.69 5.68
CA THR A 127 -11.34 -2.09 4.28
C THR A 127 -11.50 -0.91 3.33
N ALA A 128 -12.55 -0.11 3.50
CA ALA A 128 -12.80 1.06 2.66
C ALA A 128 -11.68 2.09 2.80
N ILE A 129 -11.19 2.35 4.02
CA ILE A 129 -10.08 3.26 4.27
C ILE A 129 -8.79 2.76 3.63
N THR A 130 -8.49 1.48 3.80
CA THR A 130 -7.29 0.87 3.21
C THR A 130 -7.36 0.87 1.68
N ALA A 131 -8.51 0.52 1.09
CA ALA A 131 -8.70 0.49 -0.36
C ALA A 131 -8.70 1.90 -0.98
N LEU A 132 -9.59 2.79 -0.52
CA LEU A 132 -9.73 4.15 -1.05
C LEU A 132 -8.49 5.00 -0.74
N GLY A 133 -7.92 4.85 0.46
CA GLY A 133 -6.67 5.49 0.82
C GLY A 133 -5.52 5.01 -0.07
N GLY A 134 -5.36 3.69 -0.22
CA GLY A 134 -4.34 3.13 -1.11
C GLY A 134 -4.49 3.57 -2.56
N GLU A 135 -5.73 3.59 -3.09
CA GLU A 135 -6.04 4.10 -4.43
C GLU A 135 -5.71 5.59 -4.57
N TYR A 136 -6.15 6.42 -3.62
CA TYR A 136 -5.90 7.86 -3.63
C TYR A 136 -4.41 8.18 -3.60
N LEU A 137 -3.66 7.54 -2.71
CA LEU A 137 -2.22 7.75 -2.61
C LEU A 137 -1.46 7.22 -3.85
N CYS A 138 -1.90 6.10 -4.43
CA CYS A 138 -1.34 5.60 -5.69
C CYS A 138 -1.62 6.56 -6.86
N MET A 139 -2.85 7.08 -6.95
CA MET A 139 -3.23 8.06 -7.97
C MET A 139 -2.41 9.34 -7.82
N GLN A 140 -2.18 9.80 -6.58
CA GLN A 140 -1.37 10.99 -6.31
C GLN A 140 0.09 10.79 -6.78
N ARG A 141 0.68 9.60 -6.58
CA ARG A 141 2.01 9.25 -7.10
C ARG A 141 2.07 9.13 -8.61
N GLU A 142 1.03 8.55 -9.24
CA GLU A 142 0.98 8.41 -10.69
C GLU A 142 0.80 9.77 -11.39
N MET A 143 0.20 10.74 -10.70
CA MET A 143 0.06 12.13 -11.17
C MET A 143 1.26 13.03 -10.86
N GLU A 144 2.30 12.56 -10.14
CA GLU A 144 3.51 13.36 -9.98
C GLU A 144 4.13 13.60 -11.37
N PRO A 145 4.26 14.86 -11.82
CA PRO A 145 4.67 15.16 -13.18
C PRO A 145 6.07 14.59 -13.40
N ILE A 146 6.23 13.87 -14.51
CA ILE A 146 7.53 13.42 -15.01
C ILE A 146 8.46 14.63 -14.97
N ASN A 147 9.54 14.56 -14.18
CA ASN A 147 10.54 15.62 -14.10
C ASN A 147 11.23 15.77 -15.47
N LEU A 148 10.64 16.60 -16.34
CA LEU A 148 11.16 16.97 -17.67
C LEU A 148 12.52 17.67 -17.59
N THR A 149 13.03 17.95 -16.39
CA THR A 149 14.40 18.42 -16.12
C THR A 149 15.45 17.52 -16.76
N GLY A 150 15.25 16.20 -16.78
CA GLY A 150 16.14 15.27 -17.48
C GLY A 150 16.07 15.39 -19.01
N TYR A 151 14.90 15.71 -19.55
CA TYR A 151 14.68 15.93 -20.97
C TYR A 151 15.31 17.26 -21.43
N LYS A 152 15.12 18.35 -20.67
CA LYS A 152 15.79 19.64 -20.92
C LYS A 152 17.31 19.53 -20.87
N LYS A 153 17.86 18.78 -19.91
CA LYS A 153 19.32 18.56 -19.82
C LYS A 153 19.85 17.79 -21.03
N ARG A 154 19.18 16.71 -21.45
CA ARG A 154 19.56 15.96 -22.67
C ARG A 154 19.44 16.80 -23.94
N GLN A 155 18.35 17.55 -24.08
CA GLN A 155 18.10 18.37 -25.25
C GLN A 155 19.11 19.53 -25.36
N ALA A 156 19.47 20.16 -24.24
CA ALA A 156 20.54 21.17 -24.20
C ALA A 156 21.92 20.58 -24.54
N SER A 157 22.21 19.36 -24.11
CA SER A 157 23.47 18.68 -24.45
C SER A 157 23.55 18.29 -25.93
N THR A 158 22.46 17.82 -26.54
CA THR A 158 22.42 17.45 -27.96
C THR A 158 22.54 18.68 -28.86
N VAL A 159 21.80 19.76 -28.56
CA VAL A 159 21.87 21.00 -29.33
C VAL A 159 23.26 21.65 -29.22
N GLY A 160 23.90 21.58 -28.04
CA GLY A 160 25.27 22.04 -27.84
C GLY A 160 26.32 21.23 -28.61
N ALA A 161 26.12 19.92 -28.80
CA ALA A 161 27.03 19.09 -29.57
C ALA A 161 26.93 19.35 -31.09
N ASP A 162 25.71 19.46 -31.62
CA ASP A 162 25.48 19.73 -33.06
C ASP A 162 26.02 21.11 -33.47
N SER A 163 25.91 22.10 -32.59
CA SER A 163 26.42 23.46 -32.86
C SER A 163 27.96 23.52 -32.87
N LEU A 164 28.63 22.69 -32.07
CA LEU A 164 30.09 22.57 -32.09
C LEU A 164 30.60 21.84 -33.34
N GLU A 165 29.89 20.82 -33.83
CA GLU A 165 30.26 20.15 -35.09
C GLU A 165 30.07 21.07 -36.30
N LEU A 166 28.95 21.81 -36.37
CA LEU A 166 28.73 22.78 -37.46
C LEU A 166 29.80 23.87 -37.49
N GLN A 167 30.24 24.34 -36.33
CA GLN A 167 31.29 25.35 -36.25
C GLN A 167 32.65 24.79 -36.69
N ARG A 168 32.96 23.54 -36.33
CA ARG A 168 34.18 22.86 -36.82
C ARG A 168 34.18 22.70 -38.34
N LEU A 169 33.06 22.30 -38.93
CA LEU A 169 32.94 22.13 -40.38
C LEU A 169 33.09 23.47 -41.12
N ASN A 170 32.57 24.56 -40.57
CA ASN A 170 32.69 25.88 -41.17
C ASN A 170 34.13 26.41 -41.15
N ASP A 171 34.86 26.21 -40.05
CA ASP A 171 36.28 26.57 -39.95
C ASP A 171 37.16 25.77 -40.93
N GLU A 172 36.87 24.49 -41.16
CA GLU A 172 37.61 23.68 -42.15
C GLU A 172 37.37 24.15 -43.59
N THR A 173 36.18 24.68 -43.89
CA THR A 173 35.85 25.19 -45.23
C THR A 173 36.43 26.57 -45.54
N GLU A 174 36.73 27.40 -44.55
CA GLU A 174 37.35 28.73 -44.77
C GLU A 174 38.88 28.67 -44.98
N ILE A 175 39.51 27.53 -44.69
CA ILE A 175 40.97 27.35 -44.77
C ILE A 175 41.42 26.70 -46.10
N SER A 176 40.50 26.14 -46.89
CA SER A 176 40.75 25.61 -48.25
C SER A 176 40.47 26.64 -49.34
#